data_AF-A0A4P6M0H1-F1
#
_entry.id   AF-A0A4P6M0H1-F1
#
_cell.length_a   1.000
_cell.length_b   1.000
_cell.length_c   1.000
_cell.angle_alpha   90.00
_cell.angle_beta   90.00
_cell.angle_gamma   90.00
#
_symmetry.space_group_name_H-M   'P 1'
#
loop_
_entity.id
_entity.type
_entity.pdbx_description
1 polymer ?
#
loop_
_entity_poly.entity_id
_entity_poly.type
_entity_poly.pdbx_seq_one_letter_code
_entity_poly.pdbx_strand_id
1 'polypeptide(L)' 'MKFEELLLDREQEGREEGLAQMSKLIRLLLRDGKAEQIPLITEDPELRDRLLKQYHI' A
#
# COMPACT_ATOMS: atom_id res chain seq x y z
N MET A 1 -17.60 -11.85 22.63
CA MET A 1 -17.22 -11.56 21.23
C MET A 1 -16.54 -12.79 20.69
N LYS A 2 -16.98 -13.31 19.54
CA LYS A 2 -16.42 -14.53 18.95
C LYS A 2 -15.10 -14.17 18.27
N PHE A 3 -14.07 -14.99 18.44
CA PHE A 3 -12.73 -14.83 17.86
C PHE A 3 -12.74 -14.58 16.34
N GLU A 4 -13.75 -15.11 15.64
CA GLU A 4 -13.96 -14.90 14.20
C GLU A 4 -14.30 -13.45 13.84
N GLU A 5 -15.05 -12.72 14.68
CA GLU A 5 -15.39 -11.30 14.46
C GLU A 5 -14.13 -10.43 14.58
N LEU A 6 -13.25 -10.73 15.53
CA LEU A 6 -11.97 -10.03 15.72
C LEU A 6 -10.98 -10.24 14.56
N LEU A 7 -11.01 -11.40 13.91
CA LEU A 7 -10.20 -11.67 12.73
C LEU A 7 -10.71 -10.88 11.52
N LEU A 8 -12.03 -10.85 11.31
CA LEU A 8 -12.66 -10.08 10.24
C LEU A 8 -12.40 -8.57 10.37
N ASP A 9 -12.49 -8.03 11.58
CA ASP A 9 -12.20 -6.61 11.83
C ASP A 9 -10.73 -6.29 11.53
N ARG A 10 -9.79 -7.14 11.97
CA ARG A 10 -8.36 -6.97 11.67
C ARG A 10 -8.01 -7.10 10.20
N GLU A 11 -8.70 -7.99 9.48
CA GLU A 11 -8.52 -8.10 8.02
C GLU A 11 -9.05 -6.86 7.29
N GLN A 12 -10.14 -6.26 7.77
CA GLN A 12 -10.64 -5.00 7.22
C GLN A 12 -9.68 -3.84 7.50
N GLU A 13 -9.21 -3.70 8.73
CA GLU A 13 -8.23 -2.68 9.11
C GLU A 13 -6.94 -2.81 8.26
N GLY A 14 -6.40 -4.02 8.11
CA GLY A 14 -5.21 -4.26 7.28
C GLY A 14 -5.43 -3.93 5.80
N ARG A 15 -6.64 -4.11 5.28
CA ARG A 15 -6.99 -3.69 3.90
C ARG A 15 -7.07 -2.18 3.77
N GLU A 16 -7.67 -1.49 4.72
CA GLU A 16 -7.77 -0.03 4.72
C GLU A 16 -6.39 0.62 4.82
N GLU A 17 -5.52 0.13 5.70
CA GLU A 17 -4.14 0.57 5.80
C GLU A 17 -3.38 0.35 4.49
N GLY A 18 -3.49 -0.84 3.89
CA GLY A 18 -2.86 -1.15 2.60
C GLY A 18 -3.31 -0.20 1.48
N LEU A 19 -4.61 0.11 1.40
CA LEU A 19 -5.16 1.06 0.43
C LEU A 19 -4.65 2.49 0.68
N ALA A 20 -4.57 2.91 1.94
CA ALA A 20 -4.06 4.22 2.32
C ALA A 20 -2.58 4.38 1.94
N GLN A 21 -1.76 3.37 2.23
CA GLN A 21 -0.35 3.32 1.86
C GLN A 21 -0.15 3.37 0.34
N MET A 22 -0.91 2.58 -0.42
CA MET A 22 -0.87 2.59 -1.88
C MET A 22 -1.29 3.94 -2.47
N SER A 23 -2.36 4.55 -1.96
CA SER A 23 -2.82 5.87 -2.40
C SER A 23 -1.77 6.97 -2.12
N LYS A 24 -1.08 6.88 -0.99
CA LYS A 24 0.02 7.80 -0.64
C LYS A 24 1.22 7.59 -1.55
N LEU A 25 1.59 6.34 -1.83
CA LEU A 25 2.70 6.00 -2.71
C LEU A 25 2.45 6.51 -4.14
N ILE A 26 1.26 6.28 -4.70
CA ILE A 26 0.89 6.78 -6.04
C ILE A 26 1.00 8.30 -6.12
N ARG A 27 0.50 9.02 -5.11
CA ARG A 27 0.59 10.49 -5.06
C ARG A 27 2.04 10.99 -5.05
N LEU A 28 2.93 10.31 -4.33
CA LEU A 28 4.35 10.68 -4.28
C LEU A 28 5.05 10.38 -5.61
N LEU A 29 4.78 9.24 -6.24
CA LEU A 29 5.30 8.91 -7.56
C LEU A 29 4.88 9.94 -8.62
N LEU A 30 3.61 10.36 -8.61
CA LEU A 30 3.12 11.41 -9.50
C LEU A 30 3.82 12.76 -9.25
N ARG A 31 4.02 13.14 -7.99
CA ARG A 31 4.73 14.36 -7.60
C ARG A 31 6.19 14.36 -8.07
N ASP A 32 6.84 13.21 -8.03
CA ASP A 32 8.23 13.01 -8.44
C ASP A 32 8.39 12.81 -9.97
N GLY A 33 7.29 12.82 -10.73
CA GLY A 33 7.31 12.57 -12.18
C GLY A 33 7.59 11.12 -12.56
N LYS A 34 7.43 10.17 -11.63
CA LYS A 34 7.68 8.73 -11.77
C LYS A 34 6.40 7.94 -12.06
N ALA A 35 5.51 8.50 -12.88
CA ALA A 35 4.20 7.90 -13.17
C ALA A 35 4.33 6.54 -13.86
N GLU A 36 5.41 6.32 -14.60
CA GLU A 36 5.76 5.05 -15.27
C GLU A 36 5.98 3.89 -14.29
N GLN A 37 6.19 4.16 -13.00
CA GLN A 37 6.38 3.14 -11.96
C GLN A 37 5.05 2.66 -11.36
N ILE A 38 3.93 3.36 -11.59
CA ILE A 38 2.61 3.01 -11.03
C ILE A 38 2.14 1.62 -11.48
N PRO A 39 2.27 1.21 -12.76
CA PRO A 39 1.96 -0.17 -13.15
C PRO A 39 2.88 -1.18 -12.46
N LEU A 40 4.16 -0.85 -12.33
CA LEU A 40 5.19 -1.75 -11.81
C LEU A 40 4.97 -2.08 -10.32
N ILE A 41 4.50 -1.15 -9.50
CA ILE A 41 4.23 -1.43 -8.07
C ILE A 41 3.03 -2.37 -7.84
N THR A 42 2.22 -2.62 -8.88
CA THR A 42 1.14 -3.60 -8.83
C THR A 42 1.60 -5.01 -9.23
N GLU A 43 2.64 -5.09 -10.06
CA GLU A 43 3.18 -6.35 -10.62
C GLU A 43 4.42 -6.85 -9.86
N ASP A 44 5.19 -5.94 -9.26
CA ASP A 44 6.44 -6.21 -8.55
C ASP A 44 6.30 -5.83 -7.05
N PRO A 45 6.06 -6.82 -6.18
CA PRO A 45 6.01 -6.62 -4.73
C PRO A 45 7.31 -6.08 -4.14
N GLU A 46 8.48 -6.47 -4.67
CA GLU A 46 9.78 -6.03 -4.13
C GLU A 46 10.01 -4.55 -4.41
N LEU A 47 9.65 -4.09 -5.61
CA LEU A 47 9.68 -2.69 -5.97
C LEU A 47 8.73 -1.88 -5.08
N ARG A 48 7.49 -2.36 -4.91
CA ARG A 48 6.51 -1.72 -4.02
C ARG A 48 7.07 -1.56 -2.61
N ASP A 49 7.59 -2.63 -2.02
CA ASP A 49 8.11 -2.61 -0.64
C ASP A 49 9.34 -1.70 -0.50
N ARG A 50 10.19 -1.67 -1.52
CA ARG A 50 11.34 -0.74 -1.57
C ARG A 50 10.87 0.71 -1.61
N LEU A 51 9.86 1.02 -2.41
CA LEU A 51 9.33 2.39 -2.53
C LEU A 51 8.56 2.80 -1.27
N LEU A 52 7.78 1.90 -0.66
CA LEU A 52 7.13 2.17 0.64
C LEU A 52 8.18 2.55 1.70
N LYS A 53 9.28 1.79 1.79
CA LYS A 53 10.42 2.13 2.67
C LYS A 53 11.07 3.46 2.31
N GLN A 54 11.32 3.72 1.02
CA GLN A 54 11.96 4.94 0.55
C GLN A 54 11.14 6.20 0.88
N TYR A 55 9.82 6.11 0.78
CA TYR A 55 8.91 7.22 1.09
C TYR A 55 8.41 7.25 2.53
N HIS A 56 8.93 6.36 3.40
CA HIS A 56 8.52 6.24 4.80
C HIS A 56 6.99 6.09 4.95
N ILE A 57 6.43 5.15 4.20
CA ILE A 57 5.02 4.75 4.22
C ILE A 57 4.87 3.41 4.93
#